data_AF-A0A5U6KSW3-F1
#
_entry.id   AF-A0A5U6KSW3-F1
#
_cell.length_a   1.000
_cell.length_b   1.000
_cell.length_c   1.000
_cell.angle_alpha   90.00
_cell.angle_beta   90.00
_cell.angle_gamma   90.00
#
_symmetry.space_group_name_H-M   'P 1'
#
loop_
_entity.id
_entity.type
_entity.pdbx_description
1 polymer ?
#
loop_
_entity_poly.entity_id
_entity_poly.type
_entity_poly.pdbx_seq_one_letter_code
_entity_poly.pdbx_strand_id
1 'polypeptide(L)' 'MTTQYGFFIDSSRCTGCKTCELACKDYKDLTPDVSFRRIYEYAGGDWQEDNGVWHQNVFAYYLSISCNHCEDPA' A
#
# COMPACT_ATOMS: atom_id res chain seq x y z
N MET A 1 20.39 -22.69 13.78
CA MET A 1 19.98 -21.54 12.95
C MET A 1 18.58 -21.13 13.40
N THR A 2 18.34 -19.85 13.67
CA THR A 2 17.01 -19.33 14.01
C THR A 2 16.18 -19.19 12.74
N THR A 3 14.87 -19.45 12.83
CA THR A 3 13.96 -19.33 11.68
C THR A 3 13.81 -17.86 11.25
N GLN A 4 13.98 -17.59 9.96
CA GLN A 4 13.72 -16.27 9.36
C GLN A 4 12.26 -16.21 8.86
N TYR A 5 11.61 -15.06 9.05
CA TYR A 5 10.24 -14.82 8.61
C TYR A 5 10.21 -13.80 7.47
N GLY A 6 9.24 -13.96 6.58
CA GLY A 6 8.94 -13.01 5.50
C GLY A 6 7.47 -12.60 5.54
N PHE A 7 7.18 -11.39 5.06
CA PHE A 7 5.83 -10.89 4.90
C PHE A 7 5.54 -10.69 3.41
N PHE A 8 4.51 -11.36 2.89
CA PHE A 8 4.10 -11.24 1.50
C PHE A 8 2.70 -10.62 1.41
N ILE A 9 2.54 -9.69 0.47
CA ILE A 9 1.25 -9.11 0.12
C ILE A 9 1.11 -9.02 -1.41
N ASP A 10 -0.04 -9.46 -1.90
CA ASP A 10 -0.44 -9.28 -3.29
C ASP A 10 -1.22 -7.97 -3.45
N SER A 11 -0.53 -6.94 -3.94
CA SER A 11 -1.10 -5.61 -4.12
C SER A 11 -2.16 -5.56 -5.23
N SER A 12 -2.19 -6.49 -6.19
CA SER A 12 -3.21 -6.48 -7.24
C SER A 12 -4.61 -6.83 -6.71
N ARG A 13 -4.68 -7.38 -5.50
CA ARG A 13 -5.93 -7.72 -4.79
C ARG A 13 -6.28 -6.70 -3.71
N CYS A 14 -5.43 -5.70 -3.46
CA CYS A 14 -5.67 -4.71 -2.44
C CYS A 14 -6.74 -3.70 -2.93
N THR A 15 -7.84 -3.59 -2.17
CA THR A 15 -8.95 -2.68 -2.47
C THR A 15 -8.94 -1.41 -1.62
N GLY A 16 -7.90 -1.21 -0.80
CA GLY A 16 -7.81 -0.04 0.05
C GLY A 16 -8.71 -0.06 1.29
N CYS A 17 -9.23 -1.21 1.73
CA CYS A 17 -10.21 -1.31 2.81
C CYS A 17 -9.73 -0.88 4.22
N LYS A 18 -8.42 -0.66 4.40
CA LYS A 18 -7.76 -0.26 5.67
C LYS A 18 -7.95 -1.21 6.86
N THR A 19 -8.53 -2.40 6.67
CA THR A 19 -8.69 -3.38 7.75
C THR A 19 -7.36 -3.82 8.35
N CYS A 20 -6.32 -4.02 7.53
CA CYS A 20 -5.00 -4.39 8.03
C CYS A 20 -4.30 -3.28 8.83
N GLU A 21 -4.63 -2.01 8.58
CA GLU A 21 -4.16 -0.89 9.40
C GLU A 21 -4.87 -0.90 10.76
N LEU A 22 -6.21 -1.02 10.78
CA LEU A 22 -6.98 -1.08 12.03
C LEU A 22 -6.62 -2.28 12.89
N ALA A 23 -6.50 -3.48 12.28
CA ALA A 23 -6.10 -4.68 13.01
C ALA A 23 -4.70 -4.55 13.63
N CYS A 24 -3.77 -3.87 12.95
CA CYS A 24 -2.45 -3.60 13.51
C CYS A 24 -2.50 -2.59 14.67
N LYS A 25 -3.35 -1.56 14.58
CA LYS A 25 -3.53 -0.58 15.67
C LYS A 25 -4.11 -1.25 16.91
N ASP A 26 -5.18 -2.04 16.73
CA ASP A 26 -5.84 -2.80 17.78
C ASP A 26 -4.86 -3.77 18.46
N TYR A 27 -4.15 -4.60 17.68
CA TYR A 27 -3.17 -5.55 18.22
C TYR A 27 -1.97 -4.91 18.94
N LYS A 28 -1.65 -3.65 18.61
CA LYS A 28 -0.50 -2.92 19.18
C LYS A 28 -0.89 -1.83 20.17
N ASP A 29 -2.17 -1.73 20.52
CA ASP A 29 -2.73 -0.67 21.39
C ASP A 29 -2.27 0.74 20.98
N LEU A 30 -2.29 1.01 19.67
CA LEU A 30 -1.84 2.31 19.14
C LEU A 30 -2.90 3.38 19.34
N THR A 31 -2.43 4.62 19.58
CA THR A 31 -3.30 5.79 19.55
C THR A 31 -3.82 6.04 18.12
N PRO A 32 -4.91 6.80 17.94
CA PRO A 32 -5.44 7.12 16.62
C PRO A 32 -4.40 7.76 15.67
N ASP A 33 -3.46 8.53 16.22
CA ASP A 33 -2.45 9.30 15.48
C ASP A 33 -1.31 8.45 14.90
N VAL A 34 -1.16 7.19 15.33
CA VAL A 34 -0.03 6.33 14.93
C VAL A 34 -0.53 5.13 14.12
N SER A 35 0.08 4.91 12.95
CA SER A 35 -0.17 3.74 12.09
C SER A 35 1.16 3.08 11.70
N PHE A 36 1.48 1.91 12.26
CA PHE A 36 2.67 1.14 11.86
C PHE A 36 2.55 0.55 10.44
N ARG A 37 1.33 0.13 10.06
CA ARG A 37 0.98 -0.25 8.70
C ARG A 37 0.04 0.80 8.14
N ARG A 38 0.27 1.23 6.91
CA ARG A 38 -0.47 2.29 6.24
C ARG A 38 -0.94 1.81 4.89
N ILE A 39 -2.15 2.21 4.50
CA ILE A 39 -2.67 2.03 3.15
C ILE A 39 -2.58 3.34 2.38
N TYR A 40 -1.73 3.36 1.36
CA TYR A 40 -1.62 4.47 0.42
C TYR A 40 -2.44 4.21 -0.83
N GLU A 41 -3.16 5.21 -1.29
CA GLU A 41 -3.75 5.25 -2.62
C GLU A 41 -2.77 5.95 -3.55
N TYR A 42 -2.49 5.34 -4.69
CA TYR A 42 -1.69 5.92 -5.74
C TYR A 42 -2.52 5.95 -7.01
N ALA A 43 -2.78 7.16 -7.51
CA ALA A 43 -3.55 7.40 -8.71
C ALA A 43 -2.77 8.33 -9.64
N GLY A 44 -3.01 8.20 -10.93
CA GLY A 44 -2.33 8.98 -11.94
C GLY A 44 -2.94 8.79 -13.32
N GLY A 45 -2.21 9.25 -14.33
CA GLY A 45 -2.66 9.33 -15.71
C GLY A 45 -3.36 10.65 -16.02
N ASP A 46 -3.61 10.85 -17.30
CA ASP A 46 -4.07 12.07 -17.91
C ASP A 46 -4.91 11.79 -19.17
N TRP A 47 -5.44 12.87 -19.73
CA TRP A 47 -6.07 12.85 -21.04
C TRP A 47 -5.03 13.13 -22.10
N GLN A 48 -4.99 12.30 -23.14
CA GLN A 48 -4.04 12.38 -24.23
C GLN A 48 -4.81 12.57 -25.55
N GLU A 49 -4.44 13.60 -26.29
CA GLU A 49 -4.95 13.83 -27.64
C GLU A 49 -4.09 13.07 -28.66
N ASP A 50 -4.74 12.29 -29.52
CA ASP A 50 -4.11 11.69 -30.70
C ASP A 50 -5.01 11.96 -31.92
N ASN A 51 -4.50 12.79 -32.86
CA ASN A 51 -5.18 13.12 -34.11
C ASN A 51 -6.63 13.63 -33.93
N GLY A 52 -6.87 14.49 -32.93
CA GLY A 52 -8.20 15.04 -32.62
C GLY A 52 -9.14 14.06 -31.89
N VAL A 53 -8.65 12.86 -31.53
CA VAL A 53 -9.35 11.89 -30.70
C VAL A 53 -8.70 11.85 -29.32
N TRP A 54 -9.51 11.97 -28.27
CA TRP A 54 -9.05 11.93 -26.90
C TRP A 54 -9.12 10.52 -26.33
N HIS A 55 -8.03 10.06 -25.74
CA HIS A 55 -7.96 8.82 -24.97
C HIS A 55 -7.34 9.09 -23.59
N GLN A 56 -7.49 8.15 -22.67
CA GLN A 56 -7.02 8.30 -21.28
C GLN A 56 -6.16 7.11 -20.87
N ASN A 57 -5.23 7.35 -19.95
CA ASN A 57 -4.41 6.31 -19.31
C ASN A 57 -4.52 6.36 -17.76
N VAL A 58 -5.64 6.85 -17.25
CA VAL A 58 -5.93 7.00 -15.81
C VAL A 58 -5.90 5.65 -15.12
N PHE A 59 -5.24 5.61 -13.95
CA PHE A 59 -5.13 4.42 -13.12
C PHE A 59 -5.19 4.78 -11.63
N ALA A 60 -5.54 3.80 -10.81
CA ALA A 60 -5.44 3.87 -9.36
C ALA A 60 -5.14 2.48 -8.79
N TYR A 61 -4.32 2.41 -7.75
CA TYR A 61 -4.08 1.20 -6.97
C TYR A 61 -3.73 1.53 -5.52
N TYR A 62 -3.81 0.51 -4.66
CA TYR A 62 -3.52 0.64 -3.24
C TYR A 62 -2.25 -0.11 -2.86
N LEU A 63 -1.49 0.47 -1.93
CA LEU A 63 -0.27 -0.13 -1.40
C LEU A 63 -0.35 -0.21 0.12
N SER A 64 -0.21 -1.42 0.66
CA SER A 64 0.02 -1.61 2.09
C SER A 64 1.51 -1.56 2.40
N ILE A 65 1.94 -0.54 3.14
CA ILE A 65 3.35 -0.34 3.49
C ILE A 65 3.54 -0.28 5.01
N SER A 66 4.64 -0.83 5.48
CA SER A 66 5.08 -0.81 6.89
C SER A 66 6.61 -0.84 6.93
N CYS A 67 7.22 -1.06 8.11
CA CYS A 67 8.61 -1.47 8.18
C CYS A 67 8.82 -2.74 7.33
N ASN A 68 9.88 -2.77 6.52
CA ASN A 68 10.20 -3.89 5.64
C ASN A 68 11.01 -5.00 6.31
N HIS A 69 11.45 -4.78 7.56
CA HIS A 69 12.33 -5.72 8.28
C HIS A 69 13.51 -6.17 7.40
N CYS A 70 14.22 -5.20 6.84
CA CYS A 70 15.34 -5.41 5.93
C CYS A 70 16.40 -6.33 6.56
N GLU A 71 17.06 -7.14 5.74
CA GLU A 71 18.22 -7.93 6.16
C GLU A 71 19.38 -7.03 6.65
N ASP A 72 19.57 -5.88 5.99
CA ASP A 72 20.52 -4.84 6.35
C ASP A 72 19.79 -3.50 6.57
N PRO A 73 19.38 -3.17 7.81
CA PRO A 73 18.69 -1.92 8.13
C PRO A 73 19.65 -0.73 8.26
N ALA A 74 19.21 0.46 7.85
CA ALA A 74 19.97 1.73 7.95
C ALA A 74 20.03 2.31 9.37
#